data_AF-A0A7K0TIR7-F1
#
_entry.id   AF-A0A7K0TIR7-F1
#
_cell.length_a   1.000
_cell.length_b   1.000
_cell.length_c   1.000
_cell.angle_alpha   90.00
_cell.angle_beta   90.00
_cell.angle_gamma   90.00
#
_symmetry.space_group_name_H-M   'P 1'
#
loop_
_entity.id
_entity.type
_entity.pdbx_description
1 polymer ?
#
loop_
_entity_poly.entity_id
_entity_poly.type
_entity_poly.pdbx_seq_one_letter_code
_entity_poly.pdbx_strand_id
1 'polypeptide(L)' 'VGEREAGVASVSAPVRGPNNKVIAAVGISGPMERLGRQPGRLHAAAVAATAARLSEHIANS' A
#
# COMPACT_ATOMS: atom_id res chain seq x y z
N VAL A 1 0.12 18.13 -3.88
CA VAL A 1 1.34 17.29 -3.88
C VAL A 1 2.17 17.67 -2.67
N GLY A 2 2.41 16.73 -1.74
CA GLY A 2 3.37 16.89 -0.64
C GLY A 2 2.80 17.07 0.77
N GLU A 3 1.87 16.21 1.24
CA GLU A 3 1.45 16.17 2.66
C GLU A 3 2.42 15.35 3.56
N ARG A 4 3.66 15.16 3.13
CA ARG A 4 4.60 14.22 3.78
C ARG A 4 5.82 14.96 4.30
N GLU A 5 6.22 14.60 5.52
CA GLU A 5 7.55 14.86 6.08
C GLU A 5 8.62 14.81 4.98
N ALA A 6 9.39 15.90 4.84
CA ALA A 6 10.44 15.97 3.86
C ALA A 6 11.43 14.81 4.11
N GLY A 7 11.63 13.96 3.11
CA GLY A 7 12.48 12.76 3.26
C GLY A 7 11.72 11.44 3.35
N VAL A 8 10.38 11.42 3.48
CA VAL A 8 9.62 10.17 3.61
C VAL A 8 8.95 9.75 2.29
N ALA A 9 9.24 8.52 1.88
CA ALA A 9 8.58 7.80 0.79
C ALA A 9 7.49 6.87 1.34
N SER A 10 6.41 6.68 0.59
CA SER A 10 5.35 5.73 0.96
C SER A 10 4.72 5.06 -0.25
N VAL A 11 4.28 3.81 -0.08
CA VAL A 11 3.50 3.06 -1.07
C VAL A 11 2.29 2.46 -0.37
N SER A 12 1.12 2.51 -1.00
CA SER A 12 -0.11 1.98 -0.44
C SER A 12 -0.93 1.24 -1.50
N ALA A 13 -1.70 0.25 -1.08
CA ALA A 13 -2.68 -0.46 -1.90
C ALA A 13 -4.01 -0.63 -1.13
N PRO A 14 -5.15 -0.59 -1.83
CA PRO A 14 -6.46 -0.70 -1.21
C PRO A 14 -6.77 -2.14 -0.80
N VAL A 15 -7.34 -2.31 0.39
CA VAL A 15 -7.99 -3.54 0.82
C VAL A 15 -9.49 -3.40 0.59
N ARG A 16 -10.09 -4.39 -0.06
CA ARG A 16 -11.47 -4.36 -0.50
C ARG A 16 -12.30 -5.39 0.26
N GLY A 17 -13.48 -4.97 0.71
CA GLY A 17 -14.48 -5.84 1.31
C GLY A 17 -15.50 -6.34 0.28
N PRO A 18 -16.59 -6.98 0.76
CA PRO A 18 -17.71 -7.40 -0.09
C PRO A 18 -18.21 -6.25 -0.98
N ASN A 19 -18.64 -6.59 -2.20
CA ASN A 19 -19.04 -5.63 -3.24
C ASN A 19 -17.91 -4.70 -3.74
N ASN A 20 -16.65 -5.13 -3.63
CA ASN A 20 -15.47 -4.42 -4.14
C ASN A 20 -15.24 -3.02 -3.50
N LYS A 21 -15.92 -2.74 -2.39
CA LYS A 21 -15.80 -1.48 -1.65
C LYS A 21 -14.44 -1.41 -0.97
N VAL A 22 -13.71 -0.32 -1.11
CA VAL A 22 -12.48 -0.09 -0.34
C VAL A 22 -12.85 0.15 1.11
N ILE A 23 -12.29 -0.67 2.00
CA ILE A 23 -12.57 -0.63 3.45
C ILE A 23 -11.34 -0.30 4.29
N ALA A 24 -10.13 -0.50 3.73
CA ALA A 24 -8.87 -0.19 4.37
C ALA A 24 -7.77 0.01 3.32
N ALA A 25 -6.55 0.35 3.76
CA ALA A 25 -5.36 0.39 2.93
C ALA A 25 -4.19 -0.27 3.67
N VAL A 26 -3.35 -0.99 2.94
CA VAL A 26 -2.04 -1.44 3.42
C VAL A 26 -0.98 -0.61 2.75
N GLY A 27 0.02 -0.19 3.52
CA GLY A 27 1.13 0.53 2.97
C GLY A 27 2.40 0.38 3.79
N ILE A 28 3.50 0.79 3.17
CA ILE A 28 4.79 0.94 3.82
C ILE A 28 5.23 2.39 3.71
N SER A 29 5.91 2.88 4.75
CA SER A 29 6.51 4.20 4.79
C SER A 29 7.94 4.13 5.32
N GLY A 30 8.78 5.07 4.92
CA GLY A 30 10.16 5.12 5.39
C GLY A 30 11.00 6.16 4.65
N PRO A 31 12.28 6.29 5.02
CA PRO A 31 13.18 7.27 4.42
C PRO A 31 13.38 7.00 2.92
N MET A 32 13.37 8.07 2.12
CA MET A 32 13.54 8.02 0.67
C MET A 32 14.90 7.47 0.25
N GLU A 33 15.91 7.61 1.12
CA GLU A 33 17.26 7.08 0.88
C GLU A 33 17.25 5.54 0.87
N ARG A 34 16.30 4.90 1.57
CA ARG A 34 16.17 3.44 1.63
C ARG A 34 15.09 2.89 0.69
N LEU A 35 13.96 3.57 0.57
CA LEU A 35 12.85 3.16 -0.30
C LEU A 35 13.05 3.60 -1.77
N GLY A 36 14.04 4.46 -2.02
CA GLY A 36 14.37 5.00 -3.33
C GLY A 36 13.42 6.12 -3.79
N ARG A 37 13.80 6.79 -4.89
CA ARG A 37 13.01 7.88 -5.48
C ARG A 37 11.69 7.41 -6.13
N GLN A 38 11.58 6.12 -6.42
CA GLN A 38 10.39 5.49 -7.00
C GLN A 38 9.98 4.27 -6.16
N PRO A 39 9.51 4.49 -4.92
CA PRO A 39 9.20 3.40 -4.00
C PRO A 39 8.09 2.50 -4.56
N GLY A 40 7.18 3.06 -5.36
CA GLY A 40 6.14 2.31 -6.06
C GLY A 40 6.70 1.28 -7.05
N ARG A 41 7.80 1.57 -7.77
CA ARG A 41 8.37 0.60 -8.72
C ARG A 41 8.89 -0.65 -8.01
N LEU A 42 9.46 -0.49 -6.82
CA LEU A 42 10.08 -1.58 -6.07
C LEU A 42 9.07 -2.33 -5.19
N HIS A 43 8.15 -1.61 -4.55
CA HIS A 43 7.32 -2.17 -3.50
C HIS A 43 5.84 -2.28 -3.85
N ALA A 44 5.35 -1.65 -4.94
CA ALA A 44 3.93 -1.69 -5.26
C ALA A 44 3.43 -3.11 -5.51
N ALA A 45 4.23 -3.97 -6.17
CA ALA A 45 3.84 -5.35 -6.41
C ALA A 45 3.63 -6.12 -5.09
N ALA A 46 4.56 -6.00 -4.13
CA ALA A 46 4.46 -6.67 -2.84
C ALA A 46 3.31 -6.11 -1.98
N VAL A 47 3.15 -4.78 -1.95
CA VAL A 47 2.08 -4.10 -1.21
C VAL A 47 0.71 -4.44 -1.79
N ALA A 48 0.58 -4.46 -3.12
CA ALA A 48 -0.65 -4.86 -3.81
C ALA A 48 -0.98 -6.34 -3.61
N ALA A 49 0.00 -7.25 -3.68
CA ALA A 49 -0.22 -8.66 -3.42
C ALA A 49 -0.70 -8.92 -1.98
N THR A 50 -0.12 -8.20 -1.01
CA THR A 50 -0.57 -8.28 0.40
C THR A 50 -1.99 -7.76 0.55
N ALA A 51 -2.31 -6.62 -0.07
CA ALA A 51 -3.65 -6.05 -0.02
C ALA A 51 -4.71 -6.96 -0.69
N ALA A 52 -4.33 -7.66 -1.78
CA ALA A 52 -5.18 -8.65 -2.42
C ALA A 52 -5.47 -9.84 -1.49
N ARG A 53 -4.43 -10.42 -0.85
CA ARG A 53 -4.58 -11.52 0.13
C ARG A 53 -5.47 -11.14 1.30
N LEU A 54 -5.34 -9.92 1.82
CA LEU A 54 -6.22 -9.43 2.88
C LEU A 54 -7.68 -9.27 2.39
N SER A 55 -7.86 -8.78 1.17
CA SER A 55 -9.19 -8.64 0.57
C SER A 55 -9.86 -10.01 0.40
N GLU A 56 -9.11 -11.02 -0.06
CA GLU A 56 -9.59 -12.41 -0.15
C GLU A 56 -9.97 -12.99 1.21
N HIS A 57 -9.12 -12.78 2.23
CA HIS A 57 -9.41 -13.25 3.57
C HIS A 57 -10.69 -12.64 4.14
N ILE A 58 -10.88 -11.32 3.97
CA ILE A 58 -12.07 -10.60 4.43
C ILE A 58 -13.32 -11.03 3.66
N ALA A 59 -13.20 -11.34 2.36
CA ALA A 59 -14.32 -11.82 1.57
C ALA A 59 -14.80 -13.22 1.98
N ASN A 60 -13.91 -14.03 2.57
CA ASN A 60 -14.17 -15.41 3.00
C ASN A 60 -14.44 -15.54 4.51
N SER A 61 -14.45 -14.43 5.25
CA SER A 61 -14.69 -14.39 6.70
C SER A 61 -16.16 -14.24 7.05
#